data_AF-A0A9N9TAP0-F1
#
_entry.id   AF-A0A9N9TAP0-F1
#
_cell.length_a   1.000
_cell.length_b   1.000
_cell.length_c   1.000
_cell.angle_alpha   90.00
_cell.angle_beta   90.00
_cell.angle_gamma   90.00
#
_symmetry.space_group_name_H-M   'P 1'
#
loop_
_entity.id
_entity.type
_entity.pdbx_description
1 polymer ?
#
loop_
_entity_poly.entity_id
_entity_poly.type
_entity_poly.pdbx_seq_one_letter_code
_entity_poly.pdbx_strand_id
1 'polypeptide(L)'
;MFNLIMDQIIKKFSTLLYGVEAWTLKKSNIKNLEVFEMWCYRRILKISWINRKTNKQVFEQLGKQYEVLNSIKIGKLEYLGHIMKDEKYELLSTIMQGKIKARTSVGRRKI
;
A
#
# COMPACT_ATOMS: atom_id res chain seq x y z
N MET A 1 7.87 -14.91 19.05
CA MET A 1 8.22 -13.62 19.68
C MET A 1 8.88 -12.64 18.69
N PHE A 2 9.92 -13.04 17.93
CA PHE A 2 10.60 -12.17 16.96
C PHE A 2 9.70 -11.64 15.82
N ASN A 3 8.87 -12.50 15.24
CA ASN A 3 7.91 -12.11 14.18
C ASN A 3 6.89 -11.06 14.65
N LEU A 4 6.45 -11.16 15.91
CA LEU A 4 5.50 -10.23 16.50
C LEU A 4 6.10 -8.83 16.65
N ILE A 5 7.38 -8.73 17.04
CA ILE A 5 8.09 -7.45 17.16
C ILE A 5 8.26 -6.79 15.78
N MET A 6 8.53 -7.58 14.75
CA MET A 6 8.62 -7.10 13.36
C MET A 6 7.28 -6.56 12.85
N ASP A 7 6.18 -7.28 13.10
CA ASP A 7 4.82 -6.83 12.75
C ASP A 7 4.48 -5.49 13.43
N GLN A 8 4.88 -5.34 14.70
CA GLN A 8 4.65 -4.11 15.47
C GLN A 8 5.51 -2.93 14.97
N ILE A 9 6.73 -3.18 14.48
CA ILE A 9 7.58 -2.14 13.89
C ILE A 9 7.01 -1.66 12.55
N ILE A 10 6.53 -2.58 11.72
CA ILE A 10 5.92 -2.24 10.43
C ILE A 10 4.68 -1.36 10.62
N LYS A 11 3.84 -1.70 11.62
CA LYS A 11 2.68 -0.89 12.01
C LYS A 11 3.05 0.47 12.60
N LYS A 12 4.28 0.64 13.13
CA LYS A 12 4.77 1.91 13.70
C LYS A 12 5.36 2.88 12.67
N PHE A 13 5.46 2.51 11.40
CA PHE A 13 5.85 3.44 10.33
C PHE A 13 4.69 4.38 9.93
N SER A 14 4.02 5.00 10.89
CA SER A 14 2.85 5.86 10.65
C SER A 14 3.18 7.04 9.72
N THR A 15 4.37 7.61 9.82
CA THR A 15 4.84 8.71 8.96
C THR A 15 5.05 8.26 7.51
N LEU A 16 5.58 7.05 7.31
CA LEU A 16 5.75 6.46 5.98
C LEU A 16 4.40 6.10 5.38
N LEU A 17 3.49 5.52 6.15
CA LEU A 17 2.14 5.17 5.70
C LEU A 17 1.36 6.41 5.28
N TYR A 18 1.37 7.47 6.10
CA TYR A 18 0.77 8.76 5.77
C TYR A 18 1.37 9.37 4.49
N GLY A 19 2.69 9.33 4.33
CA GLY A 19 3.35 9.80 3.10
C GLY A 19 2.91 9.01 1.85
N VAL A 20 2.71 7.70 1.98
CA VAL A 20 2.26 6.83 0.89
C VAL A 20 0.76 6.99 0.57
N GLU A 21 -0.05 7.42 1.53
CA GLU A 21 -1.44 7.82 1.28
C GLU A 21 -1.49 9.05 0.35
N ALA A 22 -0.65 10.04 0.59
CA ALA A 22 -0.57 11.25 -0.23
C ALA A 22 0.14 11.05 -1.58
N TRP A 23 1.07 10.08 -1.68
CA TRP A 23 1.86 9.86 -2.88
C TRP A 23 1.28 8.81 -3.82
N THR A 24 1.38 9.06 -5.13
CA THR A 24 1.14 8.03 -6.14
C THR A 24 2.22 6.96 -6.05
N LEU A 25 1.80 5.69 -5.91
CA LEU A 25 2.71 4.54 -5.88
C LEU A 25 3.26 4.27 -7.29
N LYS A 26 4.35 4.95 -7.64
CA LYS A 26 5.13 4.64 -8.84
C LYS A 26 5.96 3.37 -8.62
N LYS A 27 6.30 2.68 -9.71
CA LYS A 27 7.17 1.49 -9.68
C LYS A 27 8.52 1.74 -8.99
N SER A 28 9.07 2.95 -9.16
CA SER A 28 10.28 3.41 -8.46
C SER A 28 10.10 3.44 -6.94
N ASN A 29 8.97 3.98 -6.47
CA ASN A 29 8.68 4.13 -5.05
C ASN A 29 8.48 2.75 -4.40
N ILE A 30 7.80 1.83 -5.09
CA ILE A 30 7.63 0.45 -4.65
C ILE A 30 9.00 -0.23 -4.47
N LYS A 31 9.87 -0.13 -5.47
CA LYS A 31 11.22 -0.72 -5.40
C LYS A 31 12.04 -0.13 -4.25
N ASN A 32 11.97 1.19 -4.04
CA ASN A 32 12.65 1.84 -2.92
C ASN A 32 12.12 1.33 -1.58
N LEU A 33 10.82 1.08 -1.47
CA LEU A 33 10.19 0.53 -0.28
C LEU A 33 10.67 -0.91 0.01
N GLU A 34 10.73 -1.76 -1.01
CA GLU A 34 11.24 -3.13 -0.90
C GLU A 34 12.71 -3.14 -0.46
N VAL A 35 13.54 -2.25 -1.02
CA VAL A 35 14.95 -2.10 -0.62
C VAL A 35 15.07 -1.63 0.82
N PHE A 36 14.25 -0.65 1.23
CA PHE A 36 14.20 -0.16 2.61
C PHE A 36 13.78 -1.26 3.59
N GLU A 37 12.73 -2.01 3.27
CA GLU A 37 12.24 -3.13 4.07
C GLU A 37 13.33 -4.21 4.22
N MET A 38 14.01 -4.56 3.12
CA MET A 38 15.15 -5.48 3.18
C MET A 38 16.30 -4.95 4.04
N TRP A 39 16.59 -3.66 3.95
CA TRP A 39 17.63 -3.04 4.76
C TRP A 39 17.29 -3.14 6.26
N CYS A 40 16.04 -2.86 6.65
CA CYS A 40 15.56 -3.04 8.02
C CYS A 40 15.72 -4.50 8.49
N TYR A 41 15.30 -5.48 7.69
CA TYR A 41 15.44 -6.90 8.01
C TYR A 41 16.88 -7.33 8.24
N ARG A 42 17.81 -6.89 7.38
CA ARG A 42 19.24 -7.22 7.53
C ARG A 42 19.83 -6.60 8.78
N ARG A 43 19.41 -5.38 9.16
CA ARG A 43 19.82 -4.71 10.39
C ARG A 43 19.33 -5.44 11.64
N ILE A 44 18.07 -5.87 11.65
CA ILE A 44 17.45 -6.55 12.79
C ILE A 44 18.05 -7.95 12.99
N LEU A 45 18.31 -8.67 11.89
CA LEU A 45 19.00 -9.96 11.92
C LEU A 45 20.52 -9.83 12.12
N LYS A 46 21.05 -8.61 12.23
CA LYS A 46 22.49 -8.29 12.36
C LYS A 46 23.35 -9.00 11.29
N ILE A 47 22.85 -9.08 10.06
CA ILE A 47 23.57 -9.73 8.96
C ILE A 47 24.68 -8.80 8.47
N SER A 48 25.93 -9.21 8.68
CA SER A 48 27.09 -8.55 8.07
C SER A 48 27.06 -8.66 6.55
N TRP A 49 27.58 -7.64 5.86
CA TRP A 49 27.76 -7.66 4.41
C TRP A 49 28.71 -8.79 3.96
N ILE A 50 29.65 -9.18 4.83
CA ILE A 50 30.63 -10.26 4.60
C ILE A 50 29.93 -11.60 4.35
N ASN A 51 28.78 -11.82 4.99
CA ASN A 51 28.04 -13.07 4.90
C ASN A 51 27.43 -13.30 3.50
N ARG A 52 27.44 -12.30 2.60
CA ARG A 52 26.92 -12.34 1.21
C ARG A 52 25.57 -13.05 1.05
N LYS A 53 24.71 -13.00 2.08
CA LYS A 53 23.38 -13.65 2.07
C LYS A 53 22.49 -13.03 1.00
N THR A 54 21.87 -13.87 0.18
CA THR A 54 20.88 -13.45 -0.82
C THR A 54 19.58 -13.00 -0.12
N ASN A 55 18.77 -12.16 -0.77
CA ASN A 55 17.49 -11.72 -0.19
C ASN A 55 16.55 -12.91 0.10
N LYS A 56 16.57 -13.95 -0.76
CA LYS A 56 15.80 -15.18 -0.53
C LYS A 56 16.17 -15.87 0.78
N GLN A 57 17.46 -16.00 1.08
CA GLN A 57 17.93 -16.59 2.34
C GLN A 57 17.55 -15.74 3.57
N VAL A 58 17.50 -14.41 3.42
CA VAL A 58 17.04 -13.53 4.50
C VAL A 58 15.56 -13.77 4.78
N PHE A 59 14.74 -13.89 3.74
CA PHE A 59 13.31 -14.18 3.86
C PHE A 59 13.03 -15.57 4.44
N GLU A 60 13.79 -16.58 4.01
CA GLU A 60 13.68 -17.95 4.53
C GLU A 60 14.02 -17.99 6.03
N GLN A 61 15.04 -17.25 6.46
CA GLN A 61 15.38 -17.12 7.88
C GLN A 61 14.29 -16.39 8.69
N LEU A 62 13.54 -15.48 8.07
CA LEU A 62 12.42 -14.79 8.71
C LEU A 62 11.11 -15.59 8.64
N GLY A 63 10.99 -16.51 7.69
CA GLY A 63 9.72 -17.15 7.34
C GLY A 63 8.68 -16.17 6.78
N LYS A 64 9.12 -15.09 6.12
CA LYS A 64 8.27 -13.97 5.68
C LYS A 64 8.58 -13.51 4.25
N GLN A 65 7.72 -12.67 3.70
CA GLN A 65 7.92 -11.95 2.44
C GLN A 65 7.80 -10.43 2.67
N TYR A 66 7.80 -9.63 1.60
CA TYR A 66 7.53 -8.19 1.70
C TYR A 66 6.11 -7.94 2.24
N GLU A 67 6.02 -7.23 3.37
CA GLU A 67 4.77 -6.97 4.10
C GLU A 67 4.33 -5.50 3.99
N VAL A 68 5.27 -4.57 3.81
CA VAL A 68 4.96 -3.13 3.82
C VAL A 68 4.07 -2.77 2.64
N LEU A 69 4.40 -3.25 1.43
CA LEU A 69 3.61 -2.97 0.23
C LEU A 69 2.18 -3.52 0.34
N ASN A 70 2.02 -4.71 0.92
CA ASN A 70 0.71 -5.33 1.12
C ASN A 70 -0.12 -4.54 2.13
N SER A 71 0.49 -4.10 3.22
CA SER A 71 -0.17 -3.25 4.23
C SER A 71 -0.69 -1.96 3.62
N ILE A 72 0.11 -1.31 2.77
CA ILE A 72 -0.30 -0.10 2.04
C ILE A 72 -1.48 -0.39 1.11
N LYS A 73 -1.44 -1.49 0.35
CA LYS A 73 -2.53 -1.86 -0.57
C LYS A 73 -3.83 -2.10 0.19
N ILE A 74 -3.76 -2.81 1.31
CA ILE A 74 -4.92 -3.06 2.18
C ILE A 74 -5.48 -1.72 2.69
N GLY A 75 -4.65 -0.84 3.25
CA GLY A 75 -5.12 0.47 3.73
C GLY A 75 -5.77 1.32 2.63
N LYS A 76 -5.23 1.30 1.40
CA LYS A 76 -5.85 1.98 0.25
C LYS A 76 -7.21 1.37 -0.12
N LEU A 77 -7.34 0.05 -0.08
CA LEU A 77 -8.61 -0.64 -0.35
C LEU A 77 -9.64 -0.38 0.75
N GLU A 78 -9.23 -0.37 2.01
CA GLU A 78 -10.08 -0.03 3.15
C GLU A 78 -10.61 1.40 3.01
N TYR A 79 -9.74 2.37 2.74
CA TYR A 79 -10.11 3.76 2.49
C TYR A 79 -11.10 3.91 1.32
N LEU A 80 -10.83 3.24 0.19
CA LEU A 80 -11.77 3.19 -0.92
C LEU A 80 -13.11 2.57 -0.52
N GLY A 81 -13.08 1.48 0.25
CA GLY A 81 -14.28 0.84 0.79
C GLY A 81 -15.09 1.77 1.69
N HIS A 82 -14.44 2.60 2.51
CA HIS A 82 -15.10 3.63 3.32
C HIS A 82 -15.78 4.69 2.46
N ILE A 83 -15.10 5.20 1.43
CA ILE A 83 -15.67 6.17 0.48
C ILE A 83 -16.90 5.59 -0.23
N MET A 84 -16.86 4.31 -0.60
CA MET A 84 -17.95 3.67 -1.34
C MET A 84 -19.17 3.34 -0.47
N LYS A 85 -19.00 3.20 0.86
CA LYS A 85 -20.07 2.79 1.79
C LYS A 85 -20.84 3.97 2.39
N ASP A 86 -20.19 5.11 2.57
CA ASP A 86 -20.77 6.24 3.28
C ASP A 86 -21.31 7.30 2.28
N GLU A 87 -22.61 7.60 2.39
CA GLU A 87 -23.32 8.57 1.57
C GLU A 87 -22.70 9.98 1.66
N LYS A 88 -22.01 10.28 2.77
CA LYS A 88 -21.27 11.54 2.93
C LYS A 88 -20.25 11.79 1.80
N TYR A 89 -19.71 10.73 1.21
CA TYR A 89 -18.68 10.81 0.16
C TYR A 89 -19.25 10.54 -1.24
N GLU A 90 -20.56 10.72 -1.46
CA GLU A 90 -21.23 10.43 -2.74
C GLU A 90 -20.53 11.08 -3.96
N LEU A 91 -20.11 12.35 -3.86
CA LEU A 91 -19.40 13.04 -4.93
C LEU A 91 -18.07 12.34 -5.27
N LEU A 92 -17.28 12.02 -4.25
CA LEU A 92 -15.98 11.37 -4.43
C LEU A 92 -16.14 9.95 -4.97
N SER A 93 -17.13 9.20 -4.46
CA SER A 93 -17.53 7.89 -4.96
C SER A 93 -17.92 7.95 -6.45
N THR A 94 -18.71 8.96 -6.83
CA THR A 94 -19.14 9.19 -8.22
C THR A 94 -17.95 9.49 -9.14
N ILE A 95 -17.02 10.34 -8.70
CA ILE A 95 -15.78 10.66 -9.42
C ILE A 95 -14.89 9.42 -9.57
N MET A 96 -14.69 8.67 -8.49
CA MET A 96 -13.86 7.45 -8.48
C MET A 96 -14.44 6.34 -9.36
N GLN A 97 -15.76 6.23 -9.45
CA GLN A 97 -16.44 5.29 -10.35
C GLN A 97 -16.39 5.74 -11.82
N GLY A 98 -15.89 6.95 -12.12
CA GLY A 98 -15.92 7.53 -13.46
C GLY A 98 -17.34 7.82 -13.97
N LYS A 99 -18.33 7.85 -13.06
CA LYS A 99 -19.71 8.18 -13.40
C LYS A 99 -19.82 9.68 -13.55
N ILE A 100 -19.45 10.19 -14.72
CA ILE A 100 -19.81 11.56 -15.09
C ILE A 100 -21.34 11.58 -15.18
N LYS A 101 -21.99 12.43 -14.38
CA LYS A 101 -23.43 12.71 -14.52
C LYS A 101 -23.62 13.41 -15.86
N ALA A 102 -23.62 12.64 -16.93
CA ALA A 102 -23.78 13.15 -18.28
C ALA A 102 -25.12 13.88 -18.34
N ARG A 103 -25.15 15.06 -18.97
CA ARG A 103 -26.42 15.56 -19.49
C ARG A 103 -26.87 14.54 -20.52
N THR A 104 -27.88 13.75 -20.21
CA THR A 104 -28.52 12.89 -21.20
C THR A 104 -28.94 13.76 -22.37
N SER A 105 -28.44 13.45 -23.57
CA SER A 105 -28.97 14.00 -24.82
C SER A 105 -30.48 13.89 -24.77
N VAL A 106 -31.18 15.02 -24.87
CA VAL A 106 -32.64 15.00 -24.98
C VAL A 106 -32.95 14.19 -26.23
N GLY A 107 -33.56 13.02 -26.04
CA GLY A 107 -33.89 12.12 -27.14
C GLY A 107 -34.65 12.88 -28.23
N ARG A 108 -34.46 12.47 -29.49
CA ARG A 108 -35.11 13.12 -30.64
C ARG A 108 -36.61 13.21 -30.40
N ARG A 109 -37.13 14.44 -30.37
CA ARG A 109 -38.57 14.73 -30.21
C ARG A 109 -39.32 13.98 -31.31
N LYS A 110 -40.17 13.02 -30.93
CA LYS A 110 -41.12 12.42 -31.87
C LYS A 110 -42.18 13.48 -32.15
N ILE A 111 -42.19 13.95 -33.39
CA ILE A 111 -43.27 14.74 -33.99
C ILE A 111 -44.39 13.78 -34.34
#